data_AF-A0AAU6UIG8-F1
#
_entry.id   AF-A0AAU6UIG8-F1
#
_cell.length_a   1.000
_cell.length_b   1.000
_cell.length_c   1.000
_cell.angle_alpha   90.00
_cell.angle_beta   90.00
_cell.angle_gamma   90.00
#
_symmetry.space_group_name_H-M   'P 1'
#
loop_
_entity.id
_entity.type
_entity.pdbx_description
1 polymer ?
#
loop_
_entity_poly.entity_id
_entity_poly.type
_entity_poly.pdbx_seq_one_letter_code
_entity_poly.pdbx_strand_id
1 'polypeptide(L)'
;MSILQIGAGGVGWVVAHKAAQNNDVLGDITIASRSIGKCEKIIESIKGKNNLKDSTKKLEARAVDADDVAALVALINELKPDLVINAGPPWVNVTIMEACYQAKVSYLDTSVAVDLCTEGQQVPEAYDPQWAFRDKFKQAGITGILSAGFDPGVVSVFAAYAVKHLFDEIDTIDVLDINAGDHGKKFATNFDPETNLLEIQGDSFYWEEGQWKSVPCHTRMLEFDFPNCGNFKVYSMSHDEIRSLQEFIPAKRIEFWMGFGDRYLNYFNVMKDIGLLNPEPLTLHDGTVVKPLQVLKAMLPDPTSLAPGYTGLTCIGTWVQGRKDGKERSVFIYNNADHQVAYKDVEHQAIAYTTGVPAITAALQFFRGEWAEAGVFNMEQLNPDPFLETMPSIGLDWDVIELEPGQPDIKILK
;
A
#
# COMPACT_ATOMS: atom_id res chain seq x y z
N MET A 1 -14.57 -13.80 -16.76
CA MET A 1 -14.45 -12.76 -15.74
C MET A 1 -14.53 -13.45 -14.40
N SER A 2 -13.37 -13.67 -13.82
CA SER A 2 -13.20 -14.16 -12.47
C SER A 2 -11.87 -13.68 -11.92
N ILE A 3 -11.85 -13.45 -10.61
CA ILE A 3 -10.65 -13.10 -9.87
C ILE A 3 -10.33 -14.16 -8.83
N LEU A 4 -9.04 -14.40 -8.63
CA LEU A 4 -8.52 -15.13 -7.49
C LEU A 4 -7.80 -14.14 -6.57
N GLN A 5 -8.38 -13.87 -5.41
CA GLN A 5 -7.71 -13.11 -4.37
C GLN A 5 -6.88 -14.06 -3.51
N ILE A 6 -5.60 -13.74 -3.30
CA ILE A 6 -4.73 -14.42 -2.35
C ILE A 6 -4.46 -13.48 -1.18
N GLY A 7 -4.81 -13.91 0.04
CA GLY A 7 -4.68 -13.11 1.25
C GLY A 7 -6.03 -12.70 1.84
N ALA A 8 -6.16 -12.87 3.15
CA ALA A 8 -7.38 -12.60 3.93
C ALA A 8 -7.05 -11.83 5.23
N GLY A 9 -6.07 -10.92 5.14
CA GLY A 9 -5.75 -9.94 6.17
C GLY A 9 -6.65 -8.69 6.07
N GLY A 10 -6.24 -7.60 6.71
CA GLY A 10 -7.02 -6.37 6.69
C GLY A 10 -7.23 -5.78 5.28
N VAL A 11 -6.15 -5.64 4.50
CA VAL A 11 -6.25 -5.21 3.09
C VAL A 11 -7.10 -6.20 2.28
N GLY A 12 -6.85 -7.50 2.43
CA GLY A 12 -7.63 -8.54 1.76
C GLY A 12 -9.14 -8.51 2.09
N TRP A 13 -9.51 -8.09 3.31
CA TRP A 13 -10.91 -7.88 3.68
C TRP A 13 -11.55 -6.77 2.83
N VAL A 14 -10.89 -5.62 2.72
CA VAL A 14 -11.38 -4.50 1.91
C VAL A 14 -11.44 -4.88 0.43
N VAL A 15 -10.37 -5.49 -0.11
CA VAL A 15 -10.31 -5.96 -1.50
C VAL A 15 -11.49 -6.87 -1.82
N ALA A 16 -11.80 -7.83 -0.96
CA ALA A 16 -12.92 -8.75 -1.16
C ALA A 16 -14.29 -8.05 -1.11
N HIS A 17 -14.50 -7.13 -0.16
CA HIS A 17 -15.74 -6.36 -0.09
C HIS A 17 -15.92 -5.47 -1.33
N LYS A 18 -14.87 -4.78 -1.75
CA LYS A 18 -14.89 -3.89 -2.92
C LYS A 18 -15.03 -4.68 -4.22
N ALA A 19 -14.42 -5.86 -4.31
CA ALA A 19 -14.61 -6.77 -5.42
C ALA A 19 -16.08 -7.23 -5.51
N ALA A 20 -16.68 -7.63 -4.38
CA ALA A 20 -18.08 -8.05 -4.32
C ALA A 20 -19.05 -6.92 -4.73
N GLN A 21 -18.75 -5.67 -4.34
CA GLN A 21 -19.52 -4.48 -4.74
C GLN A 21 -19.43 -4.17 -6.25
N ASN A 22 -18.47 -4.77 -6.96
CA ASN A 22 -18.20 -4.54 -8.38
C ASN A 22 -18.13 -5.85 -9.20
N ASN A 23 -18.73 -6.91 -8.70
CA ASN A 23 -18.65 -8.24 -9.31
C ASN A 23 -19.51 -8.39 -10.58
N ASP A 24 -20.31 -7.38 -10.93
CA ASP A 24 -20.91 -7.26 -12.26
C ASP A 24 -19.86 -7.06 -13.36
N VAL A 25 -18.72 -6.47 -13.02
CA VAL A 25 -17.54 -6.34 -13.90
C VAL A 25 -16.50 -7.43 -13.61
N LEU A 26 -16.18 -7.68 -12.33
CA LEU A 26 -15.11 -8.61 -11.96
C LEU A 26 -15.51 -10.09 -12.06
N GLY A 27 -16.82 -10.38 -12.04
CA GLY A 27 -17.37 -11.72 -12.20
C GLY A 27 -17.24 -12.61 -10.96
N ASP A 28 -16.85 -13.86 -11.14
CA ASP A 28 -16.73 -14.83 -10.03
C ASP A 28 -15.54 -14.49 -9.13
N ILE A 29 -15.70 -14.62 -7.81
CA ILE A 29 -14.67 -14.27 -6.83
C ILE A 29 -14.31 -15.51 -6.02
N THR A 30 -13.02 -15.86 -6.01
CA THR A 30 -12.46 -16.85 -5.08
C THR A 30 -11.47 -16.18 -4.14
N ILE A 31 -11.68 -16.35 -2.83
CA ILE A 31 -10.78 -15.84 -1.78
C ILE A 31 -9.97 -17.01 -1.22
N ALA A 32 -8.66 -16.98 -1.42
CA ALA A 32 -7.73 -18.01 -0.96
C ALA A 32 -6.76 -17.47 0.09
N SER A 33 -6.51 -18.27 1.12
CA SER A 33 -5.53 -17.95 2.17
C SER A 33 -5.06 -19.24 2.85
N ARG A 34 -3.95 -19.18 3.59
CA ARG A 34 -3.48 -20.30 4.42
C ARG A 34 -4.55 -20.77 5.41
N SER A 35 -5.32 -19.82 5.97
CA SER A 35 -6.41 -20.10 6.91
C SER A 35 -7.77 -19.86 6.24
N ILE A 36 -8.38 -20.92 5.73
CA ILE A 36 -9.69 -20.84 5.05
C ILE A 36 -10.78 -20.18 5.88
N GLY A 37 -10.78 -20.37 7.21
CA GLY A 37 -11.74 -19.73 8.11
C GLY A 37 -11.67 -18.20 8.13
N LYS A 38 -10.54 -17.58 7.74
CA LYS A 38 -10.49 -16.12 7.54
C LYS A 38 -11.22 -15.71 6.25
N CYS A 39 -11.08 -16.49 5.18
CA CYS A 39 -11.83 -16.28 3.93
C CYS A 39 -13.33 -16.41 4.16
N GLU A 40 -13.76 -17.45 4.89
CA GLU A 40 -15.17 -17.70 5.19
C GLU A 40 -15.80 -16.54 5.99
N LYS A 41 -15.09 -15.99 6.98
CA LYS A 41 -15.54 -14.80 7.72
C LYS A 41 -15.73 -13.57 6.83
N ILE A 42 -14.84 -13.35 5.87
CA ILE A 42 -14.99 -12.26 4.89
C ILE A 42 -16.26 -12.49 4.06
N ILE A 43 -16.49 -13.72 3.57
CA ILE A 43 -17.70 -14.07 2.80
C ILE A 43 -18.97 -13.86 3.63
N GLU A 44 -18.95 -14.23 4.92
CA GLU A 44 -20.05 -13.98 5.86
C GLU A 44 -20.35 -12.48 6.01
N SER A 45 -19.32 -11.64 6.18
CA SER A 45 -19.51 -10.19 6.26
C SER A 45 -20.04 -9.61 4.94
N ILE A 46 -19.48 -9.99 3.79
CA ILE A 46 -19.98 -9.56 2.46
C ILE A 46 -21.48 -9.86 2.31
N LYS A 47 -21.90 -11.06 2.70
CA LYS A 47 -23.32 -11.47 2.68
C LYS A 47 -24.15 -10.68 3.69
N GLY A 48 -23.64 -10.50 4.92
CA GLY A 48 -24.31 -9.75 5.98
C GLY A 48 -24.54 -8.27 5.63
N LYS A 49 -23.59 -7.65 4.91
CA LYS A 49 -23.70 -6.27 4.41
C LYS A 49 -24.47 -6.14 3.10
N ASN A 50 -24.84 -7.25 2.46
CA ASN A 50 -25.42 -7.27 1.12
C ASN A 50 -24.52 -6.55 0.08
N ASN A 51 -23.20 -6.74 0.20
CA ASN A 51 -22.21 -6.11 -0.68
C ASN A 51 -22.06 -6.81 -2.04
N LEU A 52 -22.60 -8.02 -2.21
CA LEU A 52 -22.53 -8.76 -3.47
C LEU A 52 -23.50 -8.18 -4.50
N LYS A 53 -22.99 -7.48 -5.51
CA LYS A 53 -23.82 -6.72 -6.48
C LYS A 53 -24.59 -7.60 -7.46
N ASP A 54 -23.92 -8.58 -8.06
CA ASP A 54 -24.52 -9.62 -8.90
C ASP A 54 -24.52 -10.95 -8.15
N SER A 55 -25.68 -11.33 -7.60
CA SER A 55 -25.86 -12.56 -6.83
C SER A 55 -25.84 -13.84 -7.68
N THR A 56 -25.77 -13.72 -9.01
CA THR A 56 -25.61 -14.87 -9.92
C THR A 56 -24.15 -15.32 -10.03
N LYS A 57 -23.19 -14.49 -9.61
CA LYS A 57 -21.76 -14.82 -9.59
C LYS A 57 -21.40 -15.65 -8.36
N LYS A 58 -20.34 -16.44 -8.50
CA LYS A 58 -19.79 -17.23 -7.40
C LYS A 58 -19.00 -16.35 -6.45
N LEU A 59 -19.11 -16.66 -5.17
CA LEU A 59 -18.26 -16.16 -4.10
C LEU A 59 -17.88 -17.34 -3.20
N GLU A 60 -16.64 -17.78 -3.28
CA GLU A 60 -16.18 -18.98 -2.58
C GLU A 60 -14.81 -18.83 -1.91
N ALA A 61 -14.56 -19.67 -0.91
CA ALA A 61 -13.30 -19.73 -0.19
C ALA A 61 -12.46 -20.93 -0.65
N ARG A 62 -11.13 -20.77 -0.62
CA ARG A 62 -10.16 -21.84 -0.81
C ARG A 62 -9.03 -21.72 0.21
N ALA A 63 -8.33 -22.83 0.44
CA ALA A 63 -7.07 -22.84 1.18
C ALA A 63 -5.91 -22.95 0.19
N VAL A 64 -4.85 -22.17 0.42
CA VAL A 64 -3.60 -22.30 -0.33
C VAL A 64 -2.43 -21.81 0.51
N ASP A 65 -1.28 -22.45 0.41
CA ASP A 65 -0.04 -21.91 0.93
C ASP A 65 0.63 -21.07 -0.16
N ALA A 66 0.70 -19.76 0.05
CA ALA A 66 1.23 -18.83 -0.95
C ALA A 66 2.77 -18.91 -1.08
N ASP A 67 3.44 -19.66 -0.20
CA ASP A 67 4.86 -20.01 -0.30
C ASP A 67 5.11 -21.21 -1.24
N ASP A 68 4.06 -21.94 -1.65
CA ASP A 68 4.15 -23.11 -2.53
C ASP A 68 3.68 -22.78 -3.96
N VAL A 69 4.64 -22.56 -4.87
CA VAL A 69 4.39 -22.30 -6.29
C VAL A 69 3.54 -23.41 -6.93
N ALA A 70 3.80 -24.68 -6.62
CA ALA A 70 3.09 -25.79 -7.25
C ALA A 70 1.62 -25.84 -6.80
N ALA A 71 1.35 -25.60 -5.52
CA ALA A 71 -0.01 -25.48 -5.00
C ALA A 71 -0.75 -24.30 -5.64
N LEU A 72 -0.09 -23.15 -5.77
CA LEU A 72 -0.65 -21.97 -6.45
C LEU A 72 -0.99 -22.25 -7.91
N VAL A 73 -0.06 -22.85 -8.67
CA VAL A 73 -0.29 -23.22 -10.08
C VAL A 73 -1.43 -24.21 -10.22
N ALA A 74 -1.54 -25.21 -9.34
CA ALA A 74 -2.64 -26.15 -9.34
C ALA A 74 -3.99 -25.45 -9.12
N LEU A 75 -4.06 -24.55 -8.13
CA LEU A 75 -5.27 -23.79 -7.82
C LEU A 75 -5.66 -22.84 -8.97
N ILE A 76 -4.70 -22.12 -9.56
CA ILE A 76 -4.95 -21.22 -10.69
C ILE A 76 -5.46 -22.02 -11.90
N ASN A 77 -4.89 -23.20 -12.19
CA ASN A 77 -5.36 -24.05 -13.29
C ASN A 77 -6.74 -24.67 -13.05
N GLU A 78 -7.10 -24.96 -11.79
CA GLU A 78 -8.44 -25.40 -11.40
C GLU A 78 -9.48 -24.30 -11.65
N LEU A 79 -9.21 -23.10 -11.10
CA LEU A 79 -10.17 -22.00 -11.08
C LEU A 79 -10.22 -21.21 -12.39
N LYS A 80 -9.11 -21.19 -13.14
CA LYS A 80 -8.90 -20.40 -14.37
C LYS A 80 -9.32 -18.93 -14.21
N PRO A 81 -8.77 -18.19 -13.21
CA PRO A 81 -9.06 -16.78 -13.06
C PRO A 81 -8.47 -15.97 -14.22
N ASP A 82 -9.06 -14.81 -14.51
CA ASP A 82 -8.50 -13.85 -15.48
C ASP A 82 -7.42 -12.98 -14.81
N LEU A 83 -7.54 -12.74 -13.50
CA LEU A 83 -6.61 -11.92 -12.70
C LEU A 83 -6.41 -12.55 -11.31
N VAL A 84 -5.16 -12.66 -10.88
CA VAL A 84 -4.79 -12.96 -9.49
C VAL A 84 -4.50 -11.64 -8.77
N ILE A 85 -5.23 -11.37 -7.68
CA ILE A 85 -5.01 -10.22 -6.81
C ILE A 85 -4.32 -10.70 -5.54
N ASN A 86 -3.05 -10.35 -5.38
CA ASN A 86 -2.26 -10.61 -4.19
C ASN A 86 -2.48 -9.48 -3.16
N ALA A 87 -3.29 -9.77 -2.16
CA ALA A 87 -3.48 -8.98 -0.93
C ALA A 87 -2.88 -9.74 0.28
N GLY A 88 -1.88 -10.58 0.01
CA GLY A 88 -1.10 -11.30 1.00
C GLY A 88 0.08 -10.46 1.50
N PRO A 89 0.93 -11.05 2.35
CA PRO A 89 2.14 -10.39 2.80
C PRO A 89 3.18 -10.24 1.67
N PRO A 90 4.07 -9.23 1.74
CA PRO A 90 4.97 -8.89 0.63
C PRO A 90 5.97 -9.99 0.24
N TRP A 91 6.38 -10.86 1.17
CA TRP A 91 7.35 -11.92 0.87
C TRP A 91 6.83 -13.01 -0.06
N VAL A 92 5.51 -13.10 -0.29
CA VAL A 92 4.92 -14.07 -1.24
C VAL A 92 4.78 -13.53 -2.66
N ASN A 93 5.07 -12.25 -2.90
CA ASN A 93 4.86 -11.59 -4.20
C ASN A 93 5.55 -12.35 -5.34
N VAL A 94 6.85 -12.64 -5.22
CA VAL A 94 7.63 -13.34 -6.25
C VAL A 94 7.10 -14.77 -6.49
N THR A 95 6.72 -15.47 -5.42
CA THR A 95 6.15 -16.83 -5.49
C THR A 95 4.84 -16.84 -6.27
N ILE A 96 3.96 -15.87 -6.02
CA ILE A 96 2.68 -15.73 -6.73
C ILE A 96 2.90 -15.28 -8.18
N MET A 97 3.82 -14.33 -8.43
CA MET A 97 4.16 -13.91 -9.80
C MET A 97 4.68 -15.08 -10.65
N GLU A 98 5.52 -15.95 -10.07
CA GLU A 98 6.01 -17.16 -10.76
C GLU A 98 4.86 -18.13 -11.05
N ALA A 99 3.93 -18.34 -10.11
CA ALA A 99 2.74 -19.16 -10.36
C ALA A 99 1.84 -18.59 -11.48
N CYS A 100 1.64 -17.27 -11.48
CA CYS A 100 0.90 -16.56 -12.54
C CYS A 100 1.57 -16.71 -13.91
N TYR A 101 2.90 -16.59 -13.97
CA TYR A 101 3.67 -16.80 -15.21
C TYR A 101 3.55 -18.23 -15.75
N GLN A 102 3.61 -19.24 -14.87
CA GLN A 102 3.49 -20.65 -15.26
C GLN A 102 2.07 -20.98 -15.74
N ALA A 103 1.05 -20.45 -15.07
CA ALA A 103 -0.36 -20.67 -15.40
C ALA A 103 -0.90 -19.72 -16.50
N LYS A 104 -0.11 -18.73 -16.94
CA LYS A 104 -0.48 -17.72 -17.95
C LYS A 104 -1.70 -16.89 -17.53
N VAL A 105 -1.69 -16.41 -16.29
CA VAL A 105 -2.73 -15.53 -15.74
C VAL A 105 -2.11 -14.19 -15.32
N SER A 106 -2.85 -13.09 -15.48
CA SER A 106 -2.41 -11.75 -15.07
C SER A 106 -2.36 -11.61 -13.55
N TYR A 107 -1.56 -10.66 -13.07
CA TYR A 107 -1.23 -10.45 -11.67
C TYR A 107 -1.40 -8.99 -11.26
N LEU A 108 -1.83 -8.79 -10.01
CA LEU A 108 -1.87 -7.49 -9.34
C LEU A 108 -1.49 -7.67 -7.87
N ASP A 109 -0.68 -6.78 -7.30
CA ASP A 109 -0.43 -6.70 -5.86
C ASP A 109 -0.58 -5.29 -5.30
N THR A 110 -0.41 -5.14 -3.98
CA THR A 110 -0.55 -3.85 -3.26
C THR A 110 0.73 -3.39 -2.57
N SER A 111 1.82 -4.13 -2.67
CA SER A 111 3.07 -3.87 -1.94
C SER A 111 4.27 -4.39 -2.72
N VAL A 112 5.47 -3.94 -2.35
CA VAL A 112 6.72 -4.43 -2.95
C VAL A 112 7.16 -5.73 -2.31
N ALA A 113 7.81 -6.60 -3.08
CA ALA A 113 8.43 -7.81 -2.56
C ALA A 113 9.59 -7.46 -1.61
N VAL A 114 9.53 -7.96 -0.37
CA VAL A 114 10.59 -7.73 0.65
C VAL A 114 11.04 -9.05 1.28
N ASP A 115 12.27 -9.05 1.79
CA ASP A 115 12.76 -10.09 2.69
C ASP A 115 12.48 -9.70 4.15
N LEU A 116 11.74 -10.56 4.87
CA LEU A 116 11.37 -10.40 6.27
C LEU A 116 12.56 -10.19 7.23
N CYS A 117 13.78 -10.56 6.83
CA CYS A 117 14.95 -10.49 7.68
C CYS A 117 15.70 -9.14 7.61
N THR A 118 15.20 -8.16 6.86
CA THR A 118 15.90 -6.87 6.64
C THR A 118 15.26 -5.77 7.49
N GLU A 119 16.07 -5.02 8.25
CA GLU A 119 15.62 -3.80 8.93
C GLU A 119 15.45 -2.66 7.92
N GLY A 120 14.35 -1.92 8.03
CA GLY A 120 14.00 -0.86 7.08
C GLY A 120 13.52 -1.38 5.72
N GLN A 121 13.13 -0.45 4.86
CA GLN A 121 12.76 -0.76 3.48
C GLN A 121 13.99 -0.91 2.58
N GLN A 122 13.82 -1.63 1.46
CA GLN A 122 14.92 -2.04 0.58
C GLN A 122 15.20 -1.03 -0.55
N VAL A 123 15.07 0.26 -0.30
CA VAL A 123 15.42 1.32 -1.26
C VAL A 123 16.95 1.51 -1.24
N PRO A 124 17.65 1.56 -2.40
CA PRO A 124 17.14 1.72 -3.77
C PRO A 124 16.88 0.44 -4.58
N GLU A 125 17.09 -0.75 -4.03
CA GLU A 125 16.88 -2.04 -4.72
C GLU A 125 15.40 -2.49 -4.78
N ALA A 126 14.47 -1.68 -4.25
CA ALA A 126 13.04 -1.94 -4.30
C ALA A 126 12.59 -2.26 -5.74
N TYR A 127 11.62 -3.16 -5.87
CA TYR A 127 11.11 -3.72 -7.13
C TYR A 127 12.03 -4.63 -7.95
N ASP A 128 13.35 -4.67 -7.74
CA ASP A 128 14.26 -5.48 -8.57
C ASP A 128 13.80 -6.95 -8.74
N PRO A 129 13.38 -7.67 -7.67
CA PRO A 129 12.87 -9.04 -7.80
C PRO A 129 11.62 -9.16 -8.68
N GLN A 130 10.74 -8.16 -8.65
CA GLN A 130 9.50 -8.15 -9.43
C GLN A 130 9.74 -7.68 -10.87
N TRP A 131 10.61 -6.70 -11.07
CA TRP A 131 11.00 -6.21 -12.40
C TRP A 131 11.74 -7.26 -13.22
N ALA A 132 12.38 -8.25 -12.59
CA ALA A 132 12.92 -9.43 -13.25
C ALA A 132 11.87 -10.24 -14.06
N PHE A 133 10.57 -10.02 -13.81
CA PHE A 133 9.47 -10.66 -14.55
C PHE A 133 9.00 -9.87 -15.78
N ARG A 134 9.50 -8.66 -16.04
CA ARG A 134 9.05 -7.80 -17.17
C ARG A 134 9.05 -8.54 -18.51
N ASP A 135 10.18 -9.14 -18.88
CA ASP A 135 10.31 -9.86 -20.15
C ASP A 135 9.47 -11.14 -20.16
N LYS A 136 9.42 -11.87 -19.04
CA LYS A 136 8.62 -13.10 -18.90
C LYS A 136 7.14 -12.83 -19.13
N PHE A 137 6.58 -11.81 -18.46
CA PHE A 137 5.16 -11.46 -18.56
C PHE A 137 4.82 -10.92 -19.96
N LYS A 138 5.67 -10.05 -20.52
CA LYS A 138 5.50 -9.55 -21.88
C LYS A 138 5.48 -10.68 -22.92
N GLN A 139 6.40 -11.64 -22.83
CA GLN A 139 6.46 -12.79 -23.73
C GLN A 139 5.28 -13.76 -23.53
N ALA A 140 4.81 -13.90 -22.28
CA ALA A 140 3.65 -14.71 -21.95
C ALA A 140 2.31 -14.06 -22.36
N GLY A 141 2.30 -12.78 -22.73
CA GLY A 141 1.09 -12.05 -23.09
C GLY A 141 0.18 -11.76 -21.89
N ILE A 142 0.75 -11.64 -20.68
CA ILE A 142 0.01 -11.36 -19.44
C ILE A 142 0.43 -10.02 -18.84
N THR A 143 -0.43 -9.45 -18.01
CA THR A 143 -0.21 -8.17 -17.33
C THR A 143 0.19 -8.40 -15.88
N GLY A 144 1.16 -7.62 -15.38
CA GLY A 144 1.49 -7.47 -13.97
C GLY A 144 1.34 -6.01 -13.57
N ILE A 145 0.46 -5.71 -12.62
CA ILE A 145 0.30 -4.37 -12.04
C ILE A 145 0.89 -4.40 -10.63
N LEU A 146 1.96 -3.66 -10.42
CA LEU A 146 2.68 -3.64 -9.16
C LEU A 146 2.18 -2.51 -8.26
N SER A 147 2.10 -2.81 -6.97
CA SER A 147 1.87 -1.85 -5.91
C SER A 147 0.61 -1.01 -6.09
N ALA A 148 -0.51 -1.67 -6.41
CA ALA A 148 -1.82 -1.06 -6.52
C ALA A 148 -2.49 -0.78 -5.16
N GLY A 149 -1.72 -0.19 -4.24
CA GLY A 149 -2.19 0.33 -2.96
C GLY A 149 -2.43 1.84 -3.02
N PHE A 150 -2.22 2.53 -1.89
CA PHE A 150 -2.24 3.99 -1.86
C PHE A 150 -0.82 4.56 -2.05
N ASP A 151 0.09 4.11 -1.19
CA ASP A 151 1.50 4.44 -1.12
C ASP A 151 2.28 3.17 -0.78
N PRO A 152 2.95 2.52 -1.75
CA PRO A 152 2.95 2.83 -3.18
C PRO A 152 1.57 2.66 -3.84
N GLY A 153 1.30 3.45 -4.88
CA GLY A 153 0.13 3.28 -5.74
C GLY A 153 -0.56 4.56 -6.20
N VAL A 154 -1.65 4.96 -5.54
CA VAL A 154 -2.37 6.22 -5.81
C VAL A 154 -1.46 7.45 -5.81
N VAL A 155 -0.48 7.53 -4.90
CA VAL A 155 0.50 8.63 -4.88
C VAL A 155 1.33 8.67 -6.17
N SER A 156 1.62 7.50 -6.76
CA SER A 156 2.28 7.41 -8.05
C SER A 156 1.35 7.80 -9.21
N VAL A 157 0.06 7.46 -9.12
CA VAL A 157 -0.97 7.94 -10.06
C VAL A 157 -1.12 9.46 -9.98
N PHE A 158 -1.07 10.06 -8.79
CA PHE A 158 -1.09 11.51 -8.61
C PHE A 158 0.14 12.17 -9.24
N ALA A 159 1.33 11.60 -9.05
CA ALA A 159 2.54 12.08 -9.72
C ALA A 159 2.41 12.02 -11.26
N ALA A 160 1.92 10.90 -11.80
CA ALA A 160 1.68 10.75 -13.25
C ALA A 160 0.62 11.75 -13.76
N TYR A 161 -0.44 11.99 -12.99
CA TYR A 161 -1.45 13.01 -13.30
C TYR A 161 -0.85 14.42 -13.31
N ALA A 162 0.01 14.74 -12.35
CA ALA A 162 0.70 16.02 -12.28
C ALA A 162 1.60 16.25 -13.51
N VAL A 163 2.38 15.24 -13.92
CA VAL A 163 3.18 15.26 -15.16
C VAL A 163 2.28 15.49 -16.38
N LYS A 164 1.16 14.76 -16.45
CA LYS A 164 0.30 14.77 -17.63
C LYS A 164 -0.46 16.08 -17.82
N HIS A 165 -0.92 16.70 -16.73
CA HIS A 165 -1.89 17.80 -16.80
C HIS A 165 -1.47 19.10 -16.13
N LEU A 166 -0.61 19.06 -15.11
CA LEU A 166 -0.41 20.20 -14.21
C LEU A 166 0.93 20.91 -14.39
N PHE A 167 1.95 20.23 -14.89
CA PHE A 167 3.32 20.75 -15.02
C PHE A 167 3.89 20.51 -16.41
N ASP A 168 4.81 21.37 -16.82
CA ASP A 168 5.69 21.15 -17.99
C ASP A 168 7.05 20.60 -17.54
N GLU A 169 7.50 21.02 -16.35
CA GLU A 169 8.72 20.55 -15.69
C GLU A 169 8.43 20.35 -14.19
N ILE A 170 8.90 19.24 -13.61
CA ILE A 170 8.79 18.96 -12.18
C ILE A 170 10.16 19.13 -11.52
N ASP A 171 10.20 19.94 -10.46
CA ASP A 171 11.36 20.12 -9.60
C ASP A 171 11.35 19.09 -8.47
N THR A 172 10.28 19.04 -7.67
CA THR A 172 10.19 18.13 -6.51
C THR A 172 8.88 17.38 -6.46
N ILE A 173 8.95 16.17 -5.91
CA ILE A 173 7.82 15.34 -5.52
C ILE A 173 8.03 14.95 -4.07
N ASP A 174 7.14 15.41 -3.19
CA ASP A 174 7.14 15.04 -1.77
C ASP A 174 5.85 14.25 -1.51
N VAL A 175 5.97 12.95 -1.23
CA VAL A 175 4.81 12.12 -0.82
C VAL A 175 4.59 12.34 0.67
N LEU A 176 3.37 12.69 1.06
CA LEU A 176 3.01 13.00 2.44
C LEU A 176 1.90 12.05 2.91
N ASP A 177 2.16 11.28 3.95
CA ASP A 177 1.18 10.39 4.61
C ASP A 177 1.01 10.77 6.08
N ILE A 178 -0.22 11.08 6.47
CA ILE A 178 -0.60 11.18 7.88
C ILE A 178 -1.88 10.40 8.16
N ASN A 179 -1.93 9.86 9.38
CA ASN A 179 -3.14 9.38 10.00
C ASN A 179 -3.49 10.26 11.21
N ALA A 180 -4.48 11.13 11.03
CA ALA A 180 -5.05 11.99 12.08
C ALA A 180 -6.16 11.28 12.87
N GLY A 181 -6.24 9.96 12.79
CA GLY A 181 -7.24 9.18 13.48
C GLY A 181 -6.93 8.92 14.96
N ASP A 182 -7.97 8.61 15.73
CA ASP A 182 -7.87 8.14 17.13
C ASP A 182 -8.58 6.79 17.31
N HIS A 183 -7.81 5.78 17.71
CA HIS A 183 -8.28 4.43 18.03
C HIS A 183 -8.47 4.22 19.55
N GLY A 184 -8.31 5.26 20.38
CA GLY A 184 -8.52 5.25 21.83
C GLY A 184 -7.48 4.45 22.63
N LYS A 185 -6.40 3.99 22.00
CA LYS A 185 -5.28 3.28 22.67
C LYS A 185 -4.12 4.23 22.89
N LYS A 186 -3.28 3.92 23.88
CA LYS A 186 -2.05 4.70 24.13
C LYS A 186 -1.00 4.52 23.04
N PHE A 187 -0.87 3.28 22.55
CA PHE A 187 -0.01 2.89 21.44
C PHE A 187 -0.64 1.65 20.79
N ALA A 188 -0.67 1.62 19.46
CA ALA A 188 -1.06 0.48 18.64
C ALA A 188 -0.44 0.67 17.24
N THR A 189 -0.31 -0.43 16.49
CA THR A 189 0.04 -0.39 15.07
C THR A 189 -1.20 -0.68 14.24
N ASN A 190 -1.30 -0.06 13.06
CA ASN A 190 -2.44 -0.28 12.15
C ASN A 190 -2.20 -1.46 11.20
N PHE A 191 -0.96 -1.93 11.11
CA PHE A 191 -0.53 -3.13 10.40
C PHE A 191 0.07 -4.14 11.37
N ASP A 192 0.54 -5.28 10.83
CA ASP A 192 1.28 -6.26 11.62
C ASP A 192 2.44 -5.57 12.38
N PRO A 193 2.47 -5.67 13.72
CA PRO A 193 3.49 -4.96 14.50
C PRO A 193 4.92 -5.34 14.15
N GLU A 194 5.16 -6.57 13.70
CA GLU A 194 6.52 -7.04 13.38
C GLU A 194 7.04 -6.31 12.15
N THR A 195 6.26 -6.28 11.07
CA THR A 195 6.59 -5.56 9.85
C THR A 195 6.65 -4.04 10.09
N ASN A 196 5.59 -3.46 10.65
CA ASN A 196 5.49 -2.01 10.84
C ASN A 196 6.62 -1.47 11.72
N LEU A 197 6.97 -2.14 12.82
CA LEU A 197 7.97 -1.62 13.75
C LEU A 197 9.39 -1.79 13.20
N LEU A 198 9.65 -2.78 12.34
CA LEU A 198 10.94 -2.93 11.65
C LEU A 198 11.12 -1.87 10.56
N GLU A 199 10.08 -1.57 9.79
CA GLU A 199 10.12 -0.54 8.74
C GLU A 199 10.42 0.84 9.30
N ILE A 200 9.75 1.24 10.39
CA ILE A 200 9.92 2.58 10.97
C ILE A 200 11.27 2.79 11.68
N GLN A 201 12.05 1.73 11.92
CA GLN A 201 13.36 1.83 12.57
C GLN A 201 14.50 2.15 11.61
N GLY A 202 14.29 1.90 10.31
CA GLY A 202 15.29 2.04 9.28
C GLY A 202 15.66 3.49 8.97
N ASP A 203 16.84 3.65 8.38
CA ASP A 203 17.23 4.92 7.77
C ASP A 203 16.34 5.23 6.55
N SER A 204 16.18 6.52 6.27
CA SER A 204 15.42 7.02 5.12
C SER A 204 16.32 7.16 3.90
N PHE A 205 15.82 6.78 2.72
CA PHE A 205 16.48 6.99 1.43
C PHE A 205 15.59 7.83 0.53
N TYR A 206 16.17 8.88 -0.07
CA TYR A 206 15.48 9.74 -1.03
C TYR A 206 16.35 10.00 -2.25
N TRP A 207 15.74 10.40 -3.36
CA TRP A 207 16.43 10.72 -4.60
C TRP A 207 16.59 12.22 -4.75
N GLU A 208 17.81 12.69 -5.07
CA GLU A 208 18.06 14.11 -5.36
C GLU A 208 19.24 14.28 -6.33
N GLU A 209 19.03 15.06 -7.39
CA GLU A 209 20.05 15.50 -8.34
C GLU A 209 20.91 14.35 -8.89
N GLY A 210 20.25 13.26 -9.29
CA GLY A 210 20.92 12.11 -9.89
C GLY A 210 21.55 11.14 -8.89
N GLN A 211 21.28 11.28 -7.58
CA GLN A 211 21.89 10.45 -6.54
C GLN A 211 20.92 10.07 -5.43
N TRP A 212 21.05 8.83 -4.94
CA TRP A 212 20.43 8.39 -3.70
C TRP A 212 21.13 9.05 -2.50
N LYS A 213 20.32 9.59 -1.59
CA LYS A 213 20.75 10.17 -0.33
C LYS A 213 20.19 9.33 0.81
N SER A 214 20.93 9.27 1.93
CA SER A 214 20.52 8.55 3.13
C SER A 214 20.45 9.50 4.31
N VAL A 215 19.45 9.29 5.16
CA VAL A 215 19.17 10.09 6.35
C VAL A 215 18.92 9.16 7.53
N PRO A 216 19.59 9.37 8.67
CA PRO A 216 19.32 8.58 9.85
C PRO A 216 17.85 8.65 10.27
N CYS A 217 17.30 7.51 10.70
CA CYS A 217 15.93 7.35 11.17
C CYS A 217 15.42 8.56 12.01
N HIS A 218 14.31 9.17 11.58
CA HIS A 218 13.63 10.29 12.26
C HIS A 218 14.48 11.56 12.53
N THR A 219 15.59 11.78 11.80
CA THR A 219 16.43 12.99 11.97
C THR A 219 16.12 14.13 11.02
N ARG A 220 15.20 13.96 10.06
CA ARG A 220 14.81 14.97 9.08
C ARG A 220 13.30 15.08 9.04
N MET A 221 12.79 16.30 9.16
CA MET A 221 11.35 16.56 9.30
C MET A 221 10.94 17.85 8.60
N LEU A 222 9.64 17.97 8.29
CA LEU A 222 8.97 19.23 7.99
C LEU A 222 7.62 19.30 8.72
N GLU A 223 7.04 20.50 8.79
CA GLU A 223 5.67 20.71 9.26
C GLU A 223 4.78 21.05 8.06
N PHE A 224 3.59 20.47 8.00
CA PHE A 224 2.65 20.67 6.90
C PHE A 224 1.22 20.76 7.42
N ASP A 225 0.45 21.72 6.90
CA ASP A 225 -0.98 21.91 7.22
C ASP A 225 -1.84 21.06 6.27
N PHE A 226 -2.24 19.89 6.74
CA PHE A 226 -2.98 18.92 5.96
C PHE A 226 -4.45 19.33 5.82
N PRO A 227 -5.01 19.35 4.59
CA PRO A 227 -6.41 19.68 4.37
C PRO A 227 -7.32 18.81 5.24
N ASN A 228 -8.25 19.46 5.94
CA ASN A 228 -9.22 18.85 6.86
C ASN A 228 -8.63 18.10 8.07
N CYS A 229 -7.31 18.06 8.24
CA CYS A 229 -6.62 17.38 9.35
C CYS A 229 -5.88 18.35 10.28
N GLY A 230 -5.33 19.45 9.75
CA GLY A 230 -4.54 20.44 10.49
C GLY A 230 -3.03 20.23 10.37
N ASN A 231 -2.26 20.91 11.22
CA ASN A 231 -0.79 20.89 11.18
C ASN A 231 -0.19 19.62 11.80
N PHE A 232 0.66 18.92 11.05
CA PHE A 232 1.40 17.74 11.50
C PHE A 232 2.89 17.86 11.24
N LYS A 233 3.69 17.25 12.13
CA LYS A 233 5.10 16.94 11.86
C LYS A 233 5.16 15.66 11.04
N VAL A 234 5.89 15.71 9.94
CA VAL A 234 6.21 14.54 9.14
C VAL A 234 7.72 14.35 9.08
N TYR A 235 8.15 13.10 9.02
CA TYR A 235 9.55 12.70 9.07
C TYR A 235 9.91 11.99 7.78
N SER A 236 11.10 12.24 7.27
CA SER A 236 11.63 11.54 6.09
C SER A 236 11.72 10.05 6.41
N MET A 237 11.08 9.23 5.59
CA MET A 237 11.04 7.77 5.71
C MET A 237 11.38 7.14 4.37
N SER A 238 12.04 5.98 4.39
CA SER A 238 12.15 5.15 3.19
C SER A 238 10.76 4.67 2.78
N HIS A 239 10.40 4.87 1.52
CA HIS A 239 9.18 4.34 0.93
C HIS A 239 9.45 3.77 -0.47
N ASP A 240 8.84 2.63 -0.81
CA ASP A 240 9.22 1.85 -1.98
C ASP A 240 8.98 2.58 -3.32
N GLU A 241 7.89 3.36 -3.46
CA GLU A 241 7.58 4.10 -4.69
C GLU A 241 8.62 5.13 -5.04
N ILE A 242 9.46 5.57 -4.11
CA ILE A 242 10.54 6.51 -4.43
C ILE A 242 11.44 5.90 -5.49
N ARG A 243 11.64 4.57 -5.48
CA ARG A 243 12.39 3.84 -6.51
C ARG A 243 11.69 3.86 -7.86
N SER A 244 10.39 3.57 -7.92
CA SER A 244 9.69 3.54 -9.21
C SER A 244 9.44 4.94 -9.77
N LEU A 245 9.09 5.91 -8.92
CA LEU A 245 8.97 7.32 -9.28
C LEU A 245 10.29 7.87 -9.82
N GLN A 246 11.42 7.55 -9.17
CA GLN A 246 12.74 7.94 -9.67
C GLN A 246 13.03 7.37 -11.06
N GLU A 247 12.60 6.14 -11.34
CA GLU A 247 12.81 5.48 -12.63
C GLU A 247 11.93 6.09 -13.74
N PHE A 248 10.69 6.48 -13.42
CA PHE A 248 9.67 6.77 -14.42
C PHE A 248 9.18 8.21 -14.50
N ILE A 249 9.41 9.01 -13.47
CA ILE A 249 8.96 10.40 -13.40
C ILE A 249 10.17 11.33 -13.42
N PRO A 250 10.26 12.27 -14.37
CA PRO A 250 11.37 13.22 -14.43
C PRO A 250 11.21 14.29 -13.35
N ALA A 251 11.81 14.07 -12.19
CA ALA A 251 11.89 15.02 -11.08
C ALA A 251 13.33 15.14 -10.56
N LYS A 252 13.70 16.32 -10.04
CA LYS A 252 15.03 16.56 -9.48
C LYS A 252 15.18 15.99 -8.08
N ARG A 253 14.11 16.01 -7.28
CA ARG A 253 14.05 15.44 -5.93
C ARG A 253 12.76 14.68 -5.70
N ILE A 254 12.84 13.50 -5.10
CA ILE A 254 11.70 12.67 -4.73
C ILE A 254 11.93 12.15 -3.31
N GLU A 255 11.03 12.44 -2.39
CA GLU A 255 11.16 12.11 -0.96
C GLU A 255 9.79 11.73 -0.37
N PHE A 256 9.77 10.78 0.55
CA PHE A 256 8.56 10.37 1.28
C PHE A 256 8.61 10.86 2.71
N TRP A 257 7.46 11.29 3.22
CA TRP A 257 7.29 11.85 4.55
C TRP A 257 6.10 11.24 5.29
N MET A 258 6.35 10.67 6.47
CA MET A 258 5.32 10.06 7.31
C MET A 258 5.06 10.86 8.58
N GLY A 259 3.79 11.03 8.94
CA GLY A 259 3.37 11.68 10.17
C GLY A 259 3.57 10.81 11.41
N PHE A 260 4.30 11.34 12.39
CA PHE A 260 4.36 10.75 13.72
C PHE A 260 4.09 11.81 14.79
N GLY A 261 3.13 11.52 15.67
CA GLY A 261 2.87 12.36 16.83
C GLY A 261 3.97 12.20 17.89
N ASP A 262 4.29 13.27 18.62
CA ASP A 262 5.32 13.27 19.68
C ASP A 262 5.12 12.13 20.70
N ARG A 263 3.85 11.82 21.03
CA ARG A 263 3.50 10.70 21.92
C ARG A 263 3.88 9.34 21.33
N TYR A 264 3.64 9.13 20.04
CA TYR A 264 3.96 7.88 19.35
C TYR A 264 5.48 7.66 19.34
N LEU A 265 6.24 8.67 18.91
CA LEU A 265 7.72 8.60 18.89
C LEU A 265 8.30 8.37 20.28
N ASN A 266 7.71 8.94 21.34
CA ASN A 266 8.15 8.67 22.70
C ASN A 266 7.99 7.18 23.09
N TYR A 267 6.84 6.55 22.80
CA TYR A 267 6.66 5.12 23.05
C TYR A 267 7.60 4.27 22.20
N PHE A 268 7.69 4.61 20.91
CA PHE A 268 8.56 3.92 19.97
C PHE A 268 10.03 3.93 20.41
N ASN A 269 10.57 5.10 20.72
CA ASN A 269 11.98 5.25 21.14
C ASN A 269 12.24 4.49 22.45
N VAL A 270 11.34 4.54 23.43
CA VAL A 270 11.50 3.75 24.67
C VAL A 270 11.56 2.25 24.36
N MET A 271 10.70 1.73 23.48
CA MET A 271 10.71 0.32 23.10
C MET A 271 11.96 -0.06 22.30
N LYS A 272 12.42 0.82 21.40
CA LYS A 272 13.65 0.67 20.63
C LYS A 272 14.87 0.59 21.55
N ASP A 273 15.05 1.58 22.42
CA ASP A 273 16.24 1.74 23.26
C ASP A 273 16.43 0.60 24.27
N ILE A 274 15.35 -0.01 24.75
CA ILE A 274 15.40 -1.15 25.67
C ILE A 274 15.40 -2.51 24.95
N GLY A 275 15.37 -2.52 23.61
CA GLY A 275 15.48 -3.73 22.79
C GLY A 275 14.18 -4.52 22.60
N LEU A 276 13.00 -3.95 22.89
CA LEU A 276 11.71 -4.64 22.67
C LEU A 276 11.36 -4.80 21.19
N LEU A 277 11.94 -3.97 20.31
CA LEU A 277 11.71 -4.04 18.87
C LEU A 277 12.67 -5.02 18.16
N ASN A 278 13.55 -5.70 18.90
CA ASN A 278 14.54 -6.61 18.31
C ASN A 278 13.87 -7.92 17.82
N PRO A 279 14.06 -8.32 16.55
CA PRO A 279 13.56 -9.59 16.02
C PRO A 279 14.43 -10.80 16.41
N GLU A 280 15.67 -10.56 16.85
CA GLU A 280 16.61 -11.62 17.21
C GLU A 280 16.25 -12.29 18.55
N PRO A 281 16.49 -13.60 18.68
CA PRO A 281 16.19 -14.32 19.91
C PRO A 281 17.13 -13.92 21.05
N LEU A 282 16.60 -13.90 22.28
CA LEU A 282 17.36 -13.82 23.52
C LEU A 282 16.96 -14.94 24.49
N THR A 283 17.85 -15.26 25.42
CA THR A 283 17.63 -16.30 26.44
C THR A 283 17.32 -15.66 27.79
N LEU A 284 16.17 -15.99 28.36
CA LEU A 284 15.76 -15.57 29.70
C LEU A 284 16.58 -16.29 30.78
N HIS A 285 16.51 -15.80 32.02
CA HIS A 285 17.24 -16.38 33.16
C HIS A 285 16.88 -17.83 33.47
N ASP A 286 15.69 -18.29 33.07
CA ASP A 286 15.21 -19.67 33.23
C ASP A 286 15.58 -20.59 32.06
N GLY A 287 16.28 -20.07 31.05
CA GLY A 287 16.68 -20.80 29.84
C GLY A 287 15.69 -20.73 28.68
N THR A 288 14.53 -20.08 28.84
CA THR A 288 13.55 -19.91 27.76
C THR A 288 14.08 -18.96 26.68
N VAL A 289 13.98 -19.35 25.40
CA VAL A 289 14.33 -18.49 24.26
C VAL A 289 13.10 -17.75 23.78
N VAL A 290 13.18 -16.42 23.69
CA VAL A 290 12.10 -15.56 23.21
C VAL A 290 12.61 -14.56 22.19
N LYS A 291 11.75 -14.12 21.27
CA LYS A 291 12.01 -12.98 20.38
C LYS A 291 11.25 -11.76 20.92
N PRO A 292 11.93 -10.67 21.36
CA PRO A 292 11.28 -9.53 21.99
C PRO A 292 10.13 -8.93 21.19
N LEU A 293 10.34 -8.71 19.88
CA LEU A 293 9.33 -8.15 18.99
C LEU A 293 8.07 -9.04 18.89
N GLN A 294 8.23 -10.37 18.93
CA GLN A 294 7.10 -11.30 18.91
C GLN A 294 6.30 -11.26 20.22
N VAL A 295 6.98 -11.07 21.36
CA VAL A 295 6.30 -10.87 22.65
C VAL A 295 5.52 -9.55 22.64
N LEU A 296 6.13 -8.47 22.14
CA LEU A 296 5.46 -7.17 22.00
C LEU A 296 4.22 -7.27 21.10
N LYS A 297 4.34 -7.92 19.94
CA LYS A 297 3.22 -8.19 19.02
C LYS A 297 2.06 -8.91 19.71
N ALA A 298 2.34 -9.88 20.58
CA ALA A 298 1.31 -10.57 21.34
C ALA A 298 0.62 -9.71 22.42
N MET A 299 1.27 -8.62 22.87
CA MET A 299 0.72 -7.67 23.85
C MET A 299 -0.08 -6.54 23.20
N LEU A 300 0.25 -6.16 21.98
CA LEU A 300 -0.44 -5.11 21.24
C LEU A 300 -1.83 -5.60 20.77
N PRO A 301 -2.82 -4.71 20.64
CA PRO A 301 -4.12 -5.08 20.10
C PRO A 301 -3.97 -5.56 18.65
N ASP A 302 -4.79 -6.54 18.25
CA ASP A 302 -4.92 -6.92 16.85
C ASP A 302 -5.35 -5.67 16.05
N PRO A 303 -4.62 -5.26 15.00
CA PRO A 303 -4.96 -4.09 14.20
C PRO A 303 -6.39 -4.11 13.66
N THR A 304 -6.92 -5.30 13.35
CA THR A 304 -8.30 -5.45 12.87
C THR A 304 -9.33 -5.12 13.94
N SER A 305 -8.99 -5.33 15.21
CA SER A 305 -9.85 -5.01 16.36
C SER A 305 -9.92 -3.52 16.69
N LEU A 306 -9.07 -2.69 16.05
CA LEU A 306 -9.07 -1.24 16.24
C LEU A 306 -10.18 -0.55 15.44
N ALA A 307 -10.67 -1.16 14.36
CA ALA A 307 -11.61 -0.53 13.44
C ALA A 307 -12.94 -0.07 14.11
N PRO A 308 -13.55 -0.86 15.02
CA PRO A 308 -14.73 -0.40 15.74
C PRO A 308 -14.42 0.79 16.66
N GLY A 309 -14.97 1.95 16.35
CA GLY A 309 -14.79 3.17 17.15
C GLY A 309 -13.55 4.00 16.79
N TYR A 310 -12.82 3.62 15.74
CA TYR A 310 -11.77 4.46 15.17
C TYR A 310 -12.41 5.69 14.50
N THR A 311 -11.99 6.89 14.89
CA THR A 311 -12.49 8.16 14.33
C THR A 311 -11.35 8.97 13.70
N GLY A 312 -11.71 10.02 12.97
CA GLY A 312 -10.76 10.91 12.31
C GLY A 312 -10.43 10.48 10.89
N LEU A 313 -9.47 11.19 10.30
CA LEU A 313 -9.12 11.10 8.89
C LEU A 313 -7.69 10.58 8.71
N THR A 314 -7.43 9.90 7.60
CA THR A 314 -6.11 9.89 6.97
C THR A 314 -6.03 11.04 5.96
N CYS A 315 -4.83 11.52 5.67
CA CYS A 315 -4.57 12.39 4.53
C CYS A 315 -3.29 11.94 3.85
N ILE A 316 -3.41 11.42 2.63
CA ILE A 316 -2.28 10.90 1.87
C ILE A 316 -2.28 11.57 0.50
N GLY A 317 -1.12 12.06 0.07
CA GLY A 317 -1.03 12.79 -1.19
C GLY A 317 0.38 13.05 -1.67
N THR A 318 0.45 13.71 -2.81
CA THR A 318 1.68 14.05 -3.50
C THR A 318 1.76 15.55 -3.66
N TRP A 319 2.74 16.16 -3.00
CA TRP A 319 3.08 17.57 -3.14
C TRP A 319 4.09 17.73 -4.27
N VAL A 320 3.65 18.32 -5.38
CA VAL A 320 4.45 18.51 -6.59
C VAL A 320 4.78 19.98 -6.77
N GLN A 321 6.06 20.27 -6.98
CA GLN A 321 6.55 21.61 -7.29
C GLN A 321 7.28 21.61 -8.62
N GLY A 322 7.15 22.70 -9.38
CA GLY A 322 7.78 22.80 -10.68
C GLY A 322 7.34 24.04 -11.45
N ARG A 323 7.26 23.91 -12.77
CA ARG A 323 6.86 25.00 -13.68
C ARG A 323 5.71 24.62 -14.59
N LYS A 324 4.82 25.59 -14.82
CA LYS A 324 3.76 25.53 -15.83
C LYS A 324 3.70 26.87 -16.57
N ASP A 325 3.72 26.84 -17.91
CA ASP A 325 3.71 28.05 -18.75
C ASP A 325 4.80 29.06 -18.36
N GLY A 326 5.98 28.54 -17.98
CA GLY A 326 7.14 29.33 -17.55
C GLY A 326 7.07 29.93 -16.14
N LYS A 327 5.99 29.70 -15.38
CA LYS A 327 5.81 30.18 -14.00
C LYS A 327 5.98 29.06 -13.00
N GLU A 328 6.50 29.39 -11.82
CA GLU A 328 6.57 28.47 -10.68
C GLU A 328 5.16 28.12 -10.21
N ARG A 329 4.95 26.85 -9.88
CA ARG A 329 3.68 26.29 -9.41
C ARG A 329 3.95 25.23 -8.35
N SER A 330 3.01 25.09 -7.42
CA SER A 330 3.08 24.15 -6.31
C SER A 330 1.67 23.65 -6.04
N VAL A 331 1.47 22.33 -6.11
CA VAL A 331 0.15 21.72 -5.89
C VAL A 331 0.25 20.53 -4.95
N PHE A 332 -0.75 20.34 -4.12
CA PHE A 332 -0.93 19.11 -3.35
C PHE A 332 -2.16 18.37 -3.87
N ILE A 333 -1.93 17.16 -4.42
CA ILE A 333 -2.98 16.25 -4.88
C ILE A 333 -3.14 15.19 -3.80
N TYR A 334 -4.33 15.03 -3.24
CA TYR A 334 -4.51 14.21 -2.04
C TYR A 334 -5.87 13.56 -1.93
N ASN A 335 -5.98 12.60 -1.02
CA ASN A 335 -7.23 12.04 -0.52
C ASN A 335 -7.32 12.24 1.00
N ASN A 336 -8.52 12.57 1.50
CA ASN A 336 -8.87 12.35 2.90
C ASN A 336 -9.77 11.11 3.00
N ALA A 337 -9.38 10.10 3.79
CA ALA A 337 -10.25 8.95 4.08
C ALA A 337 -10.68 8.93 5.54
N ASP A 338 -11.99 8.78 5.77
CA ASP A 338 -12.58 8.76 7.12
C ASP A 338 -12.71 7.33 7.66
N HIS A 339 -12.19 7.09 8.87
CA HIS A 339 -12.22 5.78 9.52
C HIS A 339 -13.64 5.26 9.77
N GLN A 340 -14.58 6.13 10.13
CA GLN A 340 -15.97 5.78 10.38
C GLN A 340 -16.71 5.48 9.08
N VAL A 341 -16.41 6.21 8.00
CA VAL A 341 -16.95 5.93 6.66
C VAL A 341 -16.46 4.57 6.17
N ALA A 342 -15.15 4.31 6.24
CA ALA A 342 -14.57 3.01 5.88
C ALA A 342 -15.20 1.87 6.70
N TYR A 343 -15.36 2.05 8.01
CA TYR A 343 -15.97 1.04 8.88
C TYR A 343 -17.44 0.79 8.53
N LYS A 344 -18.20 1.85 8.24
CA LYS A 344 -19.60 1.72 7.84
C LYS A 344 -19.74 0.95 6.51
N ASP A 345 -18.82 1.15 5.58
CA ASP A 345 -18.86 0.54 4.25
C ASP A 345 -18.38 -0.92 4.24
N VAL A 346 -17.24 -1.22 4.86
CA VAL A 346 -16.63 -2.56 4.77
C VAL A 346 -16.20 -3.13 6.12
N GLU A 347 -16.60 -2.54 7.24
CA GLU A 347 -16.27 -3.00 8.61
C GLU A 347 -14.77 -2.99 8.91
N HIS A 348 -14.02 -2.09 8.25
CA HIS A 348 -12.60 -1.95 8.49
C HIS A 348 -12.12 -0.49 8.49
N GLN A 349 -10.90 -0.27 8.96
CA GLN A 349 -10.33 1.05 9.20
C GLN A 349 -9.79 1.70 7.90
N ALA A 350 -9.62 3.02 7.90
CA ALA A 350 -9.33 3.79 6.68
C ALA A 350 -8.00 3.43 6.00
N ILE A 351 -7.00 2.94 6.72
CA ILE A 351 -5.68 2.55 6.19
C ILE A 351 -5.79 1.27 5.35
N ALA A 352 -6.51 0.25 5.83
CA ALA A 352 -6.78 -0.92 4.99
C ALA A 352 -7.68 -0.56 3.81
N TYR A 353 -8.57 0.43 4.03
CA TYR A 353 -9.48 0.94 3.01
C TYR A 353 -8.75 1.67 1.89
N THR A 354 -7.81 2.56 2.23
CA THR A 354 -6.95 3.28 1.29
C THR A 354 -6.05 2.35 0.51
N THR A 355 -5.63 1.20 1.04
CA THR A 355 -4.90 0.20 0.24
C THR A 355 -5.82 -0.66 -0.63
N GLY A 356 -6.96 -1.12 -0.10
CA GLY A 356 -7.81 -2.09 -0.79
C GLY A 356 -8.67 -1.53 -1.92
N VAL A 357 -9.13 -0.27 -1.80
CA VAL A 357 -9.92 0.40 -2.84
C VAL A 357 -9.12 0.64 -4.13
N PRO A 358 -7.87 1.14 -4.09
CA PRO A 358 -7.01 1.23 -5.28
C PRO A 358 -6.77 -0.10 -5.98
N ALA A 359 -6.57 -1.18 -5.24
CA ALA A 359 -6.38 -2.52 -5.83
C ALA A 359 -7.57 -2.91 -6.72
N ILE A 360 -8.79 -2.66 -6.24
CA ILE A 360 -10.01 -2.91 -7.02
C ILE A 360 -10.20 -1.88 -8.13
N THR A 361 -9.80 -0.62 -7.92
CA THR A 361 -9.81 0.40 -8.99
C THR A 361 -8.94 -0.03 -10.16
N ALA A 362 -7.72 -0.51 -9.89
CA ALA A 362 -6.79 -1.01 -10.90
C ALA A 362 -7.31 -2.30 -11.56
N ALA A 363 -7.88 -3.24 -10.79
CA ALA A 363 -8.52 -4.42 -11.34
C ALA A 363 -9.67 -4.05 -12.30
N LEU A 364 -10.49 -3.03 -11.98
CA LEU A 364 -11.53 -2.55 -12.88
C LEU A 364 -10.95 -1.98 -14.18
N GLN A 365 -9.83 -1.26 -14.13
CA GLN A 365 -9.16 -0.79 -15.36
C GLN A 365 -8.62 -1.94 -16.19
N PHE A 366 -8.08 -2.99 -15.55
CA PHE A 366 -7.66 -4.21 -16.24
C PHE A 366 -8.84 -4.88 -16.97
N PHE A 367 -9.98 -5.11 -16.30
CA PHE A 367 -11.14 -5.76 -16.93
C PHE A 367 -11.83 -4.90 -18.02
N ARG A 368 -11.64 -3.58 -17.99
CA ARG A 368 -12.10 -2.66 -19.05
C ARG A 368 -11.13 -2.61 -20.24
N GLY A 369 -9.94 -3.18 -20.12
CA GLY A 369 -8.90 -3.16 -21.15
C GLY A 369 -8.00 -1.93 -21.12
N GLU A 370 -8.25 -0.96 -20.23
CA GLU A 370 -7.46 0.28 -20.10
C GLU A 370 -6.06 -0.03 -19.57
N TRP A 371 -5.94 -0.94 -18.61
CA TRP A 371 -4.68 -1.32 -17.96
C TRP A 371 -4.36 -2.82 -18.17
N ALA A 372 -4.60 -3.33 -19.39
CA ALA A 372 -4.45 -4.75 -19.74
C ALA A 372 -3.32 -5.03 -20.74
N GLU A 373 -2.31 -4.16 -20.81
CA GLU A 373 -1.14 -4.37 -21.67
C GLU A 373 -0.24 -5.50 -21.16
N ALA A 374 0.42 -6.23 -22.06
CA ALA A 374 1.33 -7.30 -21.69
C ALA A 374 2.67 -6.75 -21.17
N GLY A 375 3.07 -7.14 -19.97
CA GLY A 375 4.26 -6.63 -19.30
C GLY A 375 4.08 -6.52 -17.78
N VAL A 376 5.05 -5.92 -17.11
CA VAL A 376 4.99 -5.58 -15.67
C VAL A 376 5.12 -4.07 -15.55
N PHE A 377 4.17 -3.45 -14.85
CA PHE A 377 4.02 -2.00 -14.76
C PHE A 377 3.86 -1.56 -13.31
N ASN A 378 4.57 -0.49 -12.94
CA ASN A 378 4.19 0.36 -11.82
C ASN A 378 3.05 1.29 -12.27
N MET A 379 2.23 1.78 -11.33
CA MET A 379 1.00 2.50 -11.67
C MET A 379 1.24 3.80 -12.45
N GLU A 380 2.34 4.50 -12.19
CA GLU A 380 2.71 5.75 -12.87
C GLU A 380 3.08 5.57 -14.35
N GLN A 381 3.31 4.34 -14.80
CA GLN A 381 3.53 4.03 -16.22
C GLN A 381 2.22 3.93 -17.01
N LEU A 382 1.08 3.81 -16.31
CA LEU A 382 -0.24 3.63 -16.90
C LEU A 382 -1.00 4.96 -16.94
N ASN A 383 -2.01 5.06 -17.82
CA ASN A 383 -2.80 6.28 -17.95
C ASN A 383 -3.56 6.58 -16.64
N PRO A 384 -3.32 7.73 -15.96
CA PRO A 384 -3.92 8.00 -14.65
C PRO A 384 -5.41 8.37 -14.73
N ASP A 385 -5.88 8.92 -15.85
CA ASP A 385 -7.23 9.49 -15.97
C ASP A 385 -8.37 8.50 -15.66
N PRO A 386 -8.45 7.30 -16.29
CA PRO A 386 -9.56 6.39 -16.02
C PRO A 386 -9.53 5.83 -14.60
N PHE A 387 -8.34 5.72 -14.00
CA PHE A 387 -8.18 5.34 -12.60
C PHE A 387 -8.76 6.41 -11.67
N LEU A 388 -8.36 7.67 -11.84
CA LEU A 388 -8.82 8.80 -11.03
C LEU A 388 -10.30 9.14 -11.25
N GLU A 389 -10.86 8.82 -12.42
CA GLU A 389 -12.31 8.90 -12.66
C GLU A 389 -13.07 7.79 -11.91
N THR A 390 -12.49 6.59 -11.82
CA THR A 390 -13.16 5.42 -11.21
C THR A 390 -13.08 5.40 -9.70
N MET A 391 -11.93 5.77 -9.13
CA MET A 391 -11.65 5.67 -7.68
C MET A 391 -12.73 6.32 -6.79
N PRO A 392 -13.21 7.56 -7.09
CA PRO A 392 -14.34 8.18 -6.38
C PRO A 392 -15.59 7.31 -6.31
N SER A 393 -15.97 6.69 -7.43
CA SER A 393 -17.20 5.90 -7.54
C SER A 393 -17.22 4.65 -6.67
N ILE A 394 -16.04 4.19 -6.22
CA ILE A 394 -15.90 3.05 -5.32
C ILE A 394 -15.36 3.44 -3.94
N GLY A 395 -15.31 4.73 -3.64
CA GLY A 395 -15.33 5.25 -2.28
C GLY A 395 -14.08 5.97 -1.79
N LEU A 396 -13.15 6.36 -2.68
CA LEU A 396 -12.06 7.29 -2.35
C LEU A 396 -12.07 8.46 -3.33
N ASP A 397 -12.48 9.63 -2.85
CA ASP A 397 -12.39 10.87 -3.61
C ASP A 397 -10.94 11.38 -3.66
N TRP A 398 -10.68 12.43 -4.43
CA TRP A 398 -9.39 13.10 -4.44
C TRP A 398 -9.57 14.56 -4.83
N ASP A 399 -8.66 15.40 -4.35
CA ASP A 399 -8.70 16.84 -4.54
C ASP A 399 -7.32 17.38 -4.92
N VAL A 400 -7.31 18.59 -5.47
CA VAL A 400 -6.10 19.35 -5.79
C VAL A 400 -6.20 20.73 -5.16
N ILE A 401 -5.18 21.12 -4.40
CA ILE A 401 -5.04 22.49 -3.90
C ILE A 401 -3.76 23.13 -4.43
N GLU A 402 -3.84 24.42 -4.71
CA GLU A 402 -2.66 25.25 -4.98
C GLU A 402 -1.99 25.63 -3.66
N LEU A 403 -0.66 25.57 -3.64
CA LEU A 403 0.18 25.99 -2.54
C LEU A 403 1.09 27.12 -3.00
N GLU A 404 1.66 27.86 -2.06
CA GLU A 404 2.70 28.84 -2.37
C GLU A 404 3.95 28.09 -2.88
N PRO A 405 4.51 28.48 -4.05
CA PRO A 405 5.77 27.91 -4.52
C PRO A 405 6.92 28.20 -3.56
N GLY A 406 7.73 27.18 -3.28
CA GLY A 406 8.89 27.34 -2.41
C GLY A 406 9.41 26.00 -1.88
N GLN A 407 10.71 25.94 -1.60
CA GLN A 407 11.28 24.72 -1.01
C GLN A 407 10.63 24.44 0.36
N PRO A 408 10.35 23.17 0.69
CA PRO A 408 9.83 22.82 2.00
C PRO A 408 10.80 23.26 3.10
N ASP A 409 10.28 23.78 4.22
CA ASP A 409 11.10 24.14 5.38
C ASP A 409 11.53 22.88 6.14
N ILE A 410 12.62 22.26 5.68
CA ILE A 410 13.12 21.00 6.21
C ILE A 410 14.09 21.26 7.36
N LYS A 411 13.79 20.68 8.52
CA LYS A 411 14.61 20.75 9.73
C LYS A 411 15.38 19.44 9.92
N ILE A 412 16.66 19.57 10.24
CA ILE A 412 17.50 18.44 10.68
C ILE A 412 17.54 18.44 12.21
N LEU A 413 17.06 17.35 12.80
CA LEU A 413 17.08 17.08 14.23
C LEU A 413 18.42 16.46 14.64
N LYS A 414 18.79 16.63 15.91
CA LYS A 414 20.05 16.15 16.48
C LYS A 414 19.88 14.85 17.23
#